data_AF-A0A1R0LYN3-F1
#
_entry.id   AF-A0A1R0LYN3-F1
#
_cell.length_a   1.000
_cell.length_b   1.000
_cell.length_c   1.000
_cell.angle_alpha   90.00
_cell.angle_beta   90.00
_cell.angle_gamma   90.00
#
_symmetry.space_group_name_H-M   'P 1'
#
loop_
_entity.id
_entity.type
_entity.pdbx_description
1 polymer ?
#
loop_
_entity_poly.entity_id
_entity_poly.type
_entity_poly.pdbx_seq_one_letter_code
_entity_poly.pdbx_strand_id
1 'polypeptide(L)'
;MSVLSHVSGRTALAAAAAGLGILGLATPQVAAADQPVPSISGKADQHTRAIAAAHPTAAAAGATVCGAGYDLYNAQQLPDARRFATLFVYVKGDNPASNDAPTCAILDNNMSGAKWMKIKLCSNYTDEGCASDAGVYSQYAGPVYRNHGGCGTVTSLMSGTTSSSSPLIVNNVQNSTACD
;
A
#
# COMPACT_ATOMS: atom_id res chain seq x y z
N MET A 1 -30.30 -59.37 40.91
CA MET A 1 -31.57 -60.07 40.67
C MET A 1 -31.81 -60.06 39.17
N SER A 2 -31.70 -61.24 38.55
CA SER A 2 -32.02 -61.52 37.14
C SER A 2 -33.53 -61.52 36.92
N VAL A 3 -33.99 -61.10 35.72
CA VAL A 3 -35.02 -61.83 34.94
C VAL A 3 -34.81 -61.56 33.44
N LEU A 4 -34.63 -62.65 32.68
CA LEU A 4 -34.71 -62.78 31.21
C LEU A 4 -36.17 -62.95 30.75
N SER A 5 -36.49 -62.61 29.48
CA SER A 5 -37.23 -63.46 28.49
C SER A 5 -37.69 -62.63 27.27
N HIS A 6 -37.18 -62.87 26.03
CA HIS A 6 -37.61 -63.81 24.95
C HIS A 6 -38.94 -63.43 24.26
N VAL A 7 -39.07 -63.31 22.92
CA VAL A 7 -39.08 -64.33 21.83
C VAL A 7 -39.00 -63.58 20.46
N SER A 8 -38.01 -63.81 19.58
CA SER A 8 -37.88 -64.72 18.41
C SER A 8 -38.80 -64.56 17.17
N GLY A 9 -38.15 -64.44 15.99
CA GLY A 9 -38.65 -64.79 14.64
C GLY A 9 -38.81 -63.59 13.69
N ARG A 10 -38.31 -63.53 12.44
CA ARG A 10 -37.84 -64.53 11.46
C ARG A 10 -36.85 -63.87 10.47
N THR A 11 -36.01 -64.72 9.92
CA THR A 11 -35.10 -64.61 8.77
C THR A 11 -35.72 -64.03 7.49
N ALA A 12 -34.97 -63.20 6.75
CA ALA A 12 -34.34 -63.54 5.45
C ALA A 12 -33.95 -62.29 4.63
N LEU A 13 -32.69 -62.29 4.15
CA LEU A 13 -32.16 -61.93 2.81
C LEU A 13 -32.77 -60.72 2.05
N ALA A 14 -32.06 -59.87 1.32
CA ALA A 14 -30.67 -59.64 0.98
C ALA A 14 -30.65 -58.40 0.06
N ALA A 15 -29.44 -57.86 -0.18
CA ALA A 15 -29.02 -57.12 -1.38
C ALA A 15 -29.36 -55.60 -1.50
N ALA A 16 -28.30 -54.83 -1.24
CA ALA A 16 -27.55 -54.06 -2.24
C ALA A 16 -27.80 -52.55 -2.40
N ALA A 17 -26.64 -51.89 -2.58
CA ALA A 17 -26.37 -50.66 -3.32
C ALA A 17 -26.46 -49.31 -2.57
N ALA A 18 -25.27 -48.90 -2.10
CA ALA A 18 -24.57 -47.65 -2.43
C ALA A 18 -25.32 -46.31 -2.33
N GLY A 19 -24.82 -45.47 -1.42
CA GLY A 19 -25.08 -44.03 -1.40
C GLY A 19 -24.23 -43.31 -0.36
N LEU A 20 -22.91 -43.19 -0.59
CA LEU A 20 -22.07 -42.25 0.14
C LEU A 20 -22.39 -40.83 -0.32
N GLY A 21 -23.37 -40.19 0.32
CA GLY A 21 -23.65 -38.77 0.18
C GLY A 21 -22.70 -37.97 1.07
N ILE A 22 -21.65 -37.42 0.47
CA ILE A 22 -20.67 -36.55 1.15
C ILE A 22 -21.38 -35.24 1.53
N LEU A 23 -21.30 -34.87 2.81
CA LEU A 23 -21.64 -33.55 3.32
C LEU A 23 -20.69 -32.51 2.72
N GLY A 24 -21.10 -31.88 1.63
CA GLY A 24 -20.41 -30.74 1.03
C GLY A 24 -20.64 -29.48 1.86
N LEU A 25 -19.77 -29.21 2.82
CA LEU A 25 -19.64 -27.88 3.43
C LEU A 25 -19.09 -26.91 2.38
N ALA A 26 -19.97 -26.22 1.65
CA ALA A 26 -19.59 -25.06 0.86
C ALA A 26 -19.31 -23.90 1.83
N THR A 27 -18.06 -23.71 2.21
CA THR A 27 -17.62 -22.44 2.79
C THR A 27 -17.74 -21.36 1.72
N PRO A 28 -18.32 -20.18 2.01
CA PRO A 28 -18.23 -19.06 1.11
C PRO A 28 -16.76 -18.66 1.01
N GLN A 29 -16.12 -19.01 -0.10
CA GLN A 29 -14.86 -18.41 -0.52
C GLN A 29 -15.19 -16.97 -0.89
N VAL A 30 -15.00 -16.06 0.06
CA VAL A 30 -14.85 -14.64 -0.24
C VAL A 30 -13.63 -14.57 -1.14
N ALA A 31 -13.85 -14.47 -2.45
CA ALA A 31 -12.80 -14.11 -3.39
C ALA A 31 -12.17 -12.84 -2.83
N ALA A 32 -10.88 -12.89 -2.52
CA ALA A 32 -10.12 -11.69 -2.23
C ALA A 32 -10.39 -10.74 -3.39
N ALA A 33 -11.12 -9.65 -3.12
CA ALA A 33 -11.36 -8.63 -4.13
C ALA A 33 -10.00 -8.27 -4.71
N ASP A 34 -9.87 -8.39 -6.03
CA ASP A 34 -8.68 -8.07 -6.80
C ASP A 34 -8.20 -6.71 -6.32
N GLN A 35 -7.19 -6.70 -5.43
CA GLN A 35 -6.77 -5.46 -4.81
C GLN A 35 -6.24 -4.61 -5.95
N PRO A 36 -6.71 -3.36 -6.13
CA PRO A 36 -6.20 -2.53 -7.20
C PRO A 36 -4.68 -2.48 -7.08
N VAL A 37 -3.98 -3.03 -8.07
CA VAL A 37 -2.51 -3.00 -8.09
C VAL A 37 -2.13 -1.72 -8.80
N PRO A 38 -1.35 -0.81 -8.18
CA PRO A 38 -0.88 0.37 -8.90
C PRO A 38 -0.02 -0.07 -10.07
N SER A 39 -0.07 0.68 -11.18
CA SER A 39 0.92 0.53 -12.22
C SER A 39 2.30 0.87 -11.63
N ILE A 40 3.28 -0.01 -11.85
CA ILE A 40 4.65 0.16 -11.34
C ILE A 40 5.54 0.48 -12.54
N SER A 41 6.30 1.57 -12.45
CA SER A 41 7.23 1.98 -13.50
C SER A 41 8.20 0.84 -13.82
N GLY A 42 8.51 0.62 -15.09
CA GLY A 42 9.56 -0.33 -15.50
C GLY A 42 10.94 0.01 -14.90
N LYS A 43 11.14 1.26 -14.48
CA LYS A 43 12.37 1.76 -13.84
C LYS A 43 12.35 1.69 -12.31
N ALA A 44 11.23 1.32 -11.69
CA ALA A 44 11.17 1.11 -10.25
C ALA A 44 12.09 -0.06 -9.84
N ASP A 45 12.88 0.16 -8.80
CA ASP A 45 13.83 -0.82 -8.28
C ASP A 45 13.15 -1.99 -7.54
N GLN A 46 13.95 -2.99 -7.18
CA GLN A 46 13.43 -4.17 -6.47
C GLN A 46 12.87 -3.83 -5.09
N HIS A 47 13.43 -2.82 -4.41
CA HIS A 47 12.97 -2.40 -3.09
C HIS A 47 11.57 -1.78 -3.15
N THR A 48 11.34 -0.87 -4.10
CA THR A 48 10.04 -0.25 -4.38
C THR A 48 8.99 -1.32 -4.71
N ARG A 49 9.35 -2.28 -5.56
CA ARG A 49 8.47 -3.41 -5.91
C ARG A 49 8.12 -4.25 -4.68
N ALA A 50 9.10 -4.53 -3.82
CA ALA A 50 8.88 -5.28 -2.59
C ALA A 50 7.93 -4.54 -1.63
N ILE A 51 8.09 -3.22 -1.46
CA ILE A 51 7.19 -2.41 -0.62
C ILE A 51 5.78 -2.39 -1.22
N ALA A 52 5.64 -2.19 -2.53
CA ALA A 52 4.35 -2.20 -3.20
C ALA A 52 3.64 -3.57 -3.05
N ALA A 53 4.39 -4.67 -3.17
CA ALA A 53 3.85 -6.01 -2.98
C ALA A 53 3.46 -6.30 -1.53
N ALA A 54 4.22 -5.79 -0.55
CA ALA A 54 3.91 -5.95 0.87
C ALA A 54 2.73 -5.07 1.33
N HIS A 55 2.52 -3.92 0.66
CA HIS A 55 1.51 -2.93 1.03
C HIS A 55 0.71 -2.45 -0.19
N PRO A 56 0.01 -3.37 -0.89
CA PRO A 56 -0.62 -3.06 -2.17
C PRO A 56 -1.71 -2.00 -2.04
N THR A 57 -2.52 -2.04 -0.97
CA THR A 57 -3.59 -1.05 -0.73
C THR A 57 -3.07 0.37 -0.56
N ALA A 58 -1.95 0.55 0.15
CA ALA A 58 -1.36 1.88 0.35
C ALA A 58 -0.79 2.43 -0.96
N ALA A 59 -0.08 1.59 -1.72
CA ALA A 59 0.47 1.96 -3.02
C ALA A 59 -0.63 2.25 -4.06
N ALA A 60 -1.77 1.54 -3.99
CA ALA A 60 -2.94 1.79 -4.83
C ALA A 60 -3.67 3.08 -4.48
N ALA A 61 -3.83 3.36 -3.18
CA ALA A 61 -4.42 4.60 -2.70
C ALA A 61 -3.58 5.80 -3.17
N GLY A 62 -2.25 5.70 -3.08
CA GLY A 62 -1.36 6.72 -3.60
C GLY A 62 -1.49 6.94 -5.11
N ALA A 63 -1.55 5.86 -5.90
CA ALA A 63 -1.77 5.95 -7.35
C ALA A 63 -3.12 6.60 -7.69
N THR A 64 -4.17 6.25 -6.93
CA THR A 64 -5.52 6.78 -7.13
C THR A 64 -5.55 8.30 -6.94
N VAL A 65 -4.92 8.81 -5.88
CA VAL A 65 -4.93 10.25 -5.62
C VAL A 65 -3.92 11.03 -6.47
N CYS A 66 -2.85 10.39 -6.96
CA CYS A 66 -1.97 10.95 -8.00
C CYS A 66 -2.65 11.01 -9.38
N GLY A 67 -3.63 10.14 -9.61
CA GLY A 67 -4.46 10.12 -10.81
C GLY A 67 -3.89 9.28 -11.96
N ALA A 68 -4.68 9.18 -13.02
CA ALA A 68 -4.38 8.29 -14.14
C ALA A 68 -3.05 8.64 -14.84
N GLY A 69 -2.34 7.59 -15.27
CA GLY A 69 -1.06 7.67 -15.99
C GLY A 69 0.15 7.99 -15.11
N TYR A 70 -0.01 7.98 -13.79
CA TYR A 70 1.10 8.02 -12.85
C TYR A 70 1.46 6.60 -12.41
N ASP A 71 2.69 6.20 -12.68
CA ASP A 71 3.24 4.90 -12.31
C ASP A 71 4.10 5.04 -11.05
N LEU A 72 4.02 4.07 -10.14
CA LEU A 72 4.85 4.03 -8.95
C LEU A 72 6.32 3.87 -9.35
N TYR A 73 7.15 4.84 -8.99
CA TYR A 73 8.58 4.83 -9.29
C TYR A 73 9.43 4.53 -8.05
N ASN A 74 9.12 5.18 -6.93
CA ASN A 74 9.84 5.00 -5.68
C ASN A 74 8.84 4.78 -4.55
N ALA A 75 9.09 3.76 -3.73
CA ALA A 75 8.46 3.59 -2.43
C ALA A 75 9.55 3.37 -1.37
N GLN A 76 9.45 4.07 -0.25
CA GLN A 76 10.44 3.97 0.81
C GLN A 76 9.80 4.02 2.21
N GLN A 77 10.14 3.03 3.03
CA GLN A 77 9.77 3.02 4.44
C GLN A 77 10.66 4.00 5.22
N LEU A 78 10.03 4.85 6.03
CA LEU A 78 10.70 5.93 6.75
C LEU A 78 10.47 5.82 8.26
N PRO A 79 11.47 6.20 9.09
CA PRO A 79 12.83 6.57 8.68
C PRO A 79 13.66 5.37 8.19
N ASP A 80 13.20 4.16 8.49
CA ASP A 80 13.86 2.88 8.21
C ASP A 80 12.82 1.75 8.39
N ALA A 81 13.26 0.54 8.72
CA ALA A 81 12.42 -0.63 8.99
C ALA A 81 11.36 -0.42 10.10
N ARG A 82 11.51 0.60 10.97
CA ARG A 82 10.46 0.99 11.93
C ARG A 82 9.17 1.45 11.25
N ARG A 83 9.26 1.95 10.01
CA ARG A 83 8.14 2.33 9.13
C ARG A 83 7.07 3.14 9.86
N PHE A 84 7.44 4.33 10.33
CA PHE A 84 6.49 5.33 10.84
C PHE A 84 5.71 6.00 9.70
N ALA A 85 6.35 6.13 8.54
CA ALA A 85 5.73 6.60 7.32
C ALA A 85 6.21 5.78 6.12
N THR A 86 5.49 5.86 5.00
CA THR A 86 5.97 5.37 3.70
C THR A 86 5.89 6.53 2.71
N LEU A 87 7.02 6.92 2.12
CA LEU A 87 7.04 7.85 1.01
C LEU A 87 6.73 7.08 -0.27
N PHE A 88 5.75 7.55 -1.04
CA PHE A 88 5.49 7.09 -2.39
C PHE A 88 5.71 8.23 -3.38
N VAL A 89 6.42 7.94 -4.46
CA VAL A 89 6.62 8.84 -5.59
C VAL A 89 6.14 8.17 -6.86
N TYR A 90 5.24 8.83 -7.55
CA TYR A 90 4.69 8.41 -8.82
C TYR A 90 5.10 9.39 -9.91
N VAL A 91 5.31 8.88 -11.11
CA VAL A 91 5.78 9.65 -12.25
C VAL A 91 4.95 9.34 -13.48
N LYS A 92 4.85 10.29 -14.40
CA LYS A 92 4.14 10.15 -15.66
C LYS A 92 5.11 10.27 -16.84
N GLY A 93 4.86 9.53 -17.91
CA GLY A 93 5.61 9.59 -19.16
C GLY A 93 6.75 8.57 -19.25
N ASP A 94 7.33 8.47 -20.45
CA ASP A 94 8.23 7.37 -20.83
C ASP A 94 9.66 7.53 -20.29
N ASN A 95 10.04 8.73 -19.85
CA ASN A 95 11.35 9.02 -19.26
C ASN A 95 11.21 9.53 -17.82
N PRO A 96 10.93 8.63 -16.86
CA PRO A 96 10.64 9.00 -15.47
C PRO A 96 11.83 9.63 -14.73
N ALA A 97 13.07 9.36 -15.17
CA ALA A 97 14.30 9.91 -14.63
C ALA A 97 14.75 11.21 -15.35
N SER A 98 13.82 11.93 -15.97
CA SER A 98 14.06 13.26 -16.54
C SER A 98 13.67 14.37 -15.57
N ASN A 99 14.31 15.54 -15.69
CA ASN A 99 13.82 16.75 -15.04
C ASN A 99 12.36 17.03 -15.40
N ASP A 100 11.99 16.75 -16.66
CA ASP A 100 10.69 17.08 -17.23
C ASP A 100 9.57 16.10 -16.87
N ALA A 101 9.87 15.03 -16.13
CA ALA A 101 8.87 14.04 -15.78
C ALA A 101 7.87 14.62 -14.76
N PRO A 102 6.56 14.66 -15.07
CA PRO A 102 5.56 15.03 -14.09
C PRO A 102 5.58 14.05 -12.93
N THR A 103 5.64 14.58 -11.72
CA THR A 103 5.84 13.80 -10.50
C THR A 103 4.79 14.15 -9.46
N CYS A 104 4.32 13.13 -8.76
CA CYS A 104 3.40 13.22 -7.64
C CYS A 104 4.02 12.50 -6.45
N ALA A 105 4.02 13.13 -5.28
CA ALA A 105 4.56 12.52 -4.06
C ALA A 105 3.53 12.55 -2.93
N ILE A 106 3.51 11.48 -2.14
CA ILE A 106 2.59 11.28 -1.00
C ILE A 106 3.38 10.69 0.15
N LEU A 107 3.12 11.17 1.37
CA LEU A 107 3.67 10.61 2.60
C LEU A 107 2.55 9.90 3.36
N ASP A 108 2.56 8.57 3.32
CA ASP A 108 1.61 7.70 4.02
C ASP A 108 1.93 7.61 5.52
N ASN A 109 0.92 7.71 6.37
CA ASN A 109 1.03 7.60 7.82
C ASN A 109 0.87 6.13 8.23
N ASN A 110 1.95 5.52 8.71
CA ASN A 110 1.92 4.13 9.18
C ASN A 110 1.80 4.02 10.70
N MET A 111 1.59 5.15 11.38
CA MET A 111 1.32 5.20 12.82
C MET A 111 -0.18 5.24 13.10
N SER A 112 -0.57 4.76 14.28
CA SER A 112 -1.95 4.93 14.75
C SER A 112 -2.26 6.39 15.08
N GLY A 113 -3.45 6.83 14.69
CA GLY A 113 -3.93 8.19 14.92
C GLY A 113 -3.20 9.26 14.12
N ALA A 114 -3.73 10.48 14.17
CA ALA A 114 -3.17 11.57 13.38
C ALA A 114 -1.77 11.99 13.84
N LYS A 115 -0.95 12.43 12.89
CA LYS A 115 0.38 12.99 13.12
C LYS A 115 0.50 14.31 12.38
N TRP A 116 1.31 15.22 12.90
CA TRP A 116 1.77 16.34 12.09
C TRP A 116 2.75 15.82 11.06
N MET A 117 2.48 16.12 9.79
CA MET A 117 3.27 15.66 8.66
C MET A 117 3.46 16.81 7.69
N LYS A 118 4.57 16.77 6.94
CA LYS A 118 4.83 17.66 5.83
C LYS A 118 5.52 16.90 4.71
N ILE A 119 5.02 17.09 3.50
CA ILE A 119 5.70 16.66 2.28
C ILE A 119 5.97 17.90 1.41
N LYS A 120 7.14 17.95 0.80
CA LYS A 120 7.53 19.01 -0.14
C LYS A 120 8.22 18.39 -1.35
N LEU A 121 7.77 18.74 -2.55
CA LEU A 121 8.37 18.33 -3.82
C LEU A 121 8.88 19.58 -4.55
N CYS A 122 10.20 19.67 -4.72
CA CYS A 122 10.88 20.75 -5.43
C CYS A 122 11.26 20.29 -6.84
N SER A 123 11.19 21.17 -7.84
CA SER A 123 11.78 20.90 -9.15
C SER A 123 13.27 21.15 -9.08
N ASN A 124 14.01 20.59 -10.03
CA ASN A 124 15.40 20.95 -10.28
C ASN A 124 15.52 22.26 -11.09
N TYR A 125 14.44 22.72 -11.72
CA TYR A 125 14.37 24.04 -12.35
C TYR A 125 14.22 25.14 -11.29
N THR A 126 15.12 26.13 -11.33
CA THR A 126 15.24 27.17 -10.29
C THR A 126 14.08 28.16 -10.29
N ASP A 127 13.35 28.30 -11.38
CA ASP A 127 12.22 29.19 -11.58
C ASP A 127 10.87 28.59 -11.17
N GLU A 128 10.76 27.27 -11.02
CA GLU A 128 9.47 26.62 -10.69
C GLU A 128 9.21 26.45 -9.19
N GLY A 129 10.21 26.59 -8.33
CA GLY A 129 10.03 26.60 -6.86
C GLY A 129 9.77 25.22 -6.21
N CYS A 130 8.91 25.16 -5.19
CA CYS A 130 8.54 23.95 -4.42
C CYS A 130 7.01 23.90 -4.20
N ALA A 131 6.41 22.71 -4.31
CA ALA A 131 5.04 22.46 -3.84
C ALA A 131 5.11 21.76 -2.48
N SER A 132 4.21 22.08 -1.55
CA SER A 132 4.18 21.43 -0.24
C SER A 132 2.78 21.29 0.32
N ASP A 133 2.57 20.23 1.07
CA ASP A 133 1.40 19.99 1.91
C ASP A 133 1.85 19.72 3.34
N ALA A 134 1.19 20.33 4.32
CA ALA A 134 1.56 20.24 5.72
C ALA A 134 0.37 20.44 6.65
N GLY A 135 0.28 19.61 7.69
CA GLY A 135 -0.91 19.55 8.52
C GLY A 135 -0.95 18.32 9.41
N VAL A 136 -2.12 18.07 10.00
CA VAL A 136 -2.37 16.92 10.87
C VAL A 136 -3.19 15.90 10.10
N TYR A 137 -2.58 14.75 9.78
CA TYR A 137 -3.20 13.73 8.94
C TYR A 137 -3.28 12.39 9.66
N SER A 138 -4.42 11.72 9.51
CA SER A 138 -4.60 10.35 9.97
C SER A 138 -4.13 9.32 8.94
N GLN A 139 -4.19 9.64 7.65
CA GLN A 139 -3.91 8.70 6.57
C GLN A 139 -2.64 9.07 5.80
N TYR A 140 -2.58 10.25 5.17
CA TYR A 140 -1.41 10.68 4.41
C TYR A 140 -1.36 12.20 4.27
N ALA A 141 -0.17 12.73 4.00
CA ALA A 141 0.04 14.09 3.51
C ALA A 141 0.32 14.08 2.00
N GLY A 142 -0.11 15.11 1.29
CA GLY A 142 -0.11 15.18 -0.18
C GLY A 142 -1.50 14.85 -0.77
N PRO A 143 -1.59 14.61 -2.09
CA PRO A 143 -0.50 14.59 -3.07
C PRO A 143 0.09 15.99 -3.32
N VAL A 144 1.41 16.06 -3.47
CA VAL A 144 2.09 17.26 -4.01
C VAL A 144 2.60 16.97 -5.41
N TYR A 145 2.33 17.89 -6.34
CA TYR A 145 2.62 17.71 -7.76
C TYR A 145 3.68 18.68 -8.25
N ARG A 146 4.45 18.21 -9.24
CA ARG A 146 5.26 19.06 -10.11
C ARG A 146 5.21 18.59 -11.55
N ASN A 147 5.12 19.55 -12.46
CA ASN A 147 5.21 19.28 -13.89
C ASN A 147 6.61 18.80 -14.26
N HIS A 148 7.64 19.39 -13.64
CA HIS A 148 9.03 18.97 -13.79
C HIS A 148 9.61 18.52 -12.45
N GLY A 149 9.28 17.30 -12.03
CA GLY A 149 9.62 16.80 -10.69
C GLY A 149 10.54 15.59 -10.65
N GLY A 150 10.82 14.93 -11.79
CA GLY A 150 11.51 13.63 -11.80
C GLY A 150 12.88 13.70 -11.12
N CYS A 151 13.71 14.68 -11.51
CA CYS A 151 15.00 14.95 -10.85
C CYS A 151 14.92 15.98 -9.73
N GLY A 152 13.72 16.27 -9.27
CA GLY A 152 13.47 17.13 -8.13
C GLY A 152 13.85 16.47 -6.79
N THR A 153 13.67 17.22 -5.71
CA THR A 153 13.89 16.73 -4.35
C THR A 153 12.57 16.61 -3.59
N VAL A 154 12.38 15.46 -2.92
CA VAL A 154 11.29 15.25 -1.96
C VAL A 154 11.81 15.39 -0.54
N THR A 155 11.15 16.23 0.25
CA THR A 155 11.31 16.31 1.70
C THR A 155 10.09 15.68 2.38
N SER A 156 10.33 14.74 3.30
CA SER A 156 9.30 14.08 4.10
C SER A 156 9.57 14.28 5.58
N LEU A 157 8.66 14.94 6.28
CA LEU A 157 8.75 15.22 7.71
C LEU A 157 7.53 14.66 8.44
N MET A 158 7.73 14.10 9.63
CA MET A 158 6.66 13.66 10.52
C MET A 158 7.06 13.85 11.97
N SER A 159 6.14 14.36 12.79
CA SER A 159 6.27 14.35 14.25
C SER A 159 5.55 13.15 14.86
N GLY A 160 6.00 12.71 16.04
CA GLY A 160 5.31 11.66 16.82
C GLY A 160 3.97 12.12 17.41
N THR A 161 3.66 13.42 17.35
CA THR A 161 2.41 14.02 17.84
C THR A 161 1.71 14.77 16.72
N THR A 162 0.58 15.42 17.02
CA THR A 162 -0.13 16.33 16.11
C THR A 162 0.47 17.75 16.08
N SER A 163 1.58 18.00 16.79
CA SER A 163 2.21 19.33 16.86
C SER A 163 3.37 19.47 15.89
N SER A 164 3.43 20.58 15.17
CA SER A 164 4.56 20.95 14.30
C SER A 164 5.80 21.39 15.07
N SER A 165 5.69 21.67 16.37
CA SER A 165 6.82 22.07 17.25
C SER A 165 7.47 20.90 17.97
N SER A 166 6.85 19.71 17.92
CA SER A 166 7.42 18.50 18.52
C SER A 166 8.58 17.95 17.67
N PRO A 167 9.55 17.25 18.28
CA PRO A 167 10.63 16.60 17.54
C PRO A 167 10.12 15.73 16.39
N LEU A 168 10.89 15.71 15.30
CA LEU A 168 10.59 14.89 14.14
C LEU A 168 11.04 13.45 14.36
N ILE A 169 10.15 12.50 14.09
CA ILE A 169 10.46 11.07 14.03
C ILE A 169 10.77 10.60 12.60
N VAL A 170 10.35 11.39 11.60
CA VAL A 170 10.81 11.29 10.21
C VAL A 170 11.36 12.65 9.81
N ASN A 171 12.60 12.66 9.32
CA ASN A 171 13.25 13.81 8.71
C ASN A 171 14.09 13.31 7.53
N ASN A 172 13.47 13.23 6.35
CA ASN A 172 14.07 12.64 5.16
C ASN A 172 14.08 13.63 4.00
N VAL A 173 15.19 13.67 3.26
CA VAL A 173 15.35 14.44 2.03
C VAL A 173 16.02 13.53 1.00
N GLN A 174 15.40 13.34 -0.16
CA GLN A 174 15.95 12.50 -1.22
C GLN A 174 15.51 12.97 -2.61
N ASN A 175 16.18 12.47 -3.65
CA ASN A 175 15.75 12.68 -5.02
C ASN A 175 14.41 11.97 -5.27
N SER A 176 13.56 12.57 -6.10
CA SER A 176 12.25 11.98 -6.44
C SER A 176 12.42 10.68 -7.25
N THR A 177 13.40 10.67 -8.15
CA THR A 177 13.79 9.52 -8.96
C THR A 177 15.32 9.36 -9.02
N ALA A 178 15.82 8.29 -9.65
CA ALA A 178 17.26 8.08 -9.86
C ALA A 178 17.75 8.94 -11.04
N CYS A 179 18.02 10.21 -10.76
CA CYS A 179 18.62 11.15 -11.69
C CYS A 179 20.12 11.27 -11.41
N ASP A 180 20.87 10.31 -11.97
CA ASP A 180 22.32 10.21 -11.86
C ASP A 180 22.95 10.28 -13.26
#